data_AF-A0A926W414-F1
#
_entry.id   AF-A0A926W414-F1
#
_cell.length_a   1.000
_cell.length_b   1.000
_cell.length_c   1.000
_cell.angle_alpha   90.00
_cell.angle_beta   90.00
_cell.angle_gamma   90.00
#
_symmetry.space_group_name_H-M   'P 1'
#
loop_
_entity.id
_entity.type
_entity.pdbx_description
1 polymer ?
#
loop_
_entity_poly.entity_id
_entity_poly.type
_entity_poly.pdbx_seq_one_letter_code
_entity_poly.pdbx_strand_id
1 'polypeptide(L)'
;MQNNAEEIKKLLGIDLGSLTNAVVQAVVRAEQTQSKEDALLIRDELHRLPDYLMTEVLNDVIIGLVKVDPNLCRWFILDVFLQDAEPEGRADVAERINLLLADLQSS
;
A
#
# COMPACT_ATOMS: atom_id res chain seq x y z
N MET A 1 -14.22 -25.35 -1.93
CA MET A 1 -14.72 -23.97 -1.89
C MET A 1 -13.79 -23.15 -2.77
N GLN A 2 -14.18 -22.91 -4.02
CA GLN A 2 -13.41 -22.04 -4.91
C GLN A 2 -13.48 -20.62 -4.35
N ASN A 3 -12.33 -19.95 -4.33
CA ASN A 3 -12.10 -18.71 -3.62
C ASN A 3 -12.90 -17.59 -4.32
N ASN A 4 -13.96 -17.07 -3.70
CA ASN A 4 -14.83 -16.03 -4.27
C ASN A 4 -14.03 -14.83 -4.82
N ALA A 5 -12.85 -14.56 -4.27
CA ALA A 5 -11.93 -13.52 -4.75
C ALA A 5 -11.45 -13.75 -6.20
N GLU A 6 -11.16 -14.98 -6.62
CA GLU A 6 -10.72 -15.30 -7.98
C GLU A 6 -11.85 -15.11 -9.01
N GLU A 7 -13.08 -15.50 -8.65
CA GLU A 7 -14.25 -15.29 -9.51
C GLU A 7 -14.60 -13.82 -9.65
N ILE A 8 -14.48 -13.04 -8.58
CA ILE A 8 -14.70 -11.57 -8.60
C ILE A 8 -13.63 -10.87 -9.45
N LYS A 9 -12.35 -11.25 -9.34
CA LYS A 9 -11.25 -10.74 -10.19
C LYS A 9 -11.55 -10.95 -11.66
N LYS A 10 -12.03 -12.15 -12.00
CA LYS A 10 -12.40 -12.52 -13.37
C LYS A 10 -13.66 -11.81 -13.87
N LEU A 11 -14.63 -11.57 -13.00
CA LEU A 11 -15.91 -10.90 -13.29
C LEU A 11 -15.76 -9.39 -13.52
N LEU A 12 -14.89 -8.72 -12.76
CA LEU A 12 -14.69 -7.27 -12.86
C LEU A 12 -13.74 -6.86 -14.00
N GLY A 13 -12.98 -7.80 -14.56
CA GLY A 13 -11.98 -7.49 -15.59
C GLY A 13 -10.85 -6.57 -15.10
N ILE A 14 -10.74 -6.37 -13.79
CA ILE A 14 -9.69 -5.57 -13.17
C ILE A 14 -8.45 -6.46 -13.10
N ASP A 15 -7.46 -6.16 -13.94
CA ASP A 15 -6.12 -6.70 -13.75
C ASP A 15 -5.52 -6.06 -12.50
N LEU A 16 -5.73 -6.74 -11.36
CA LEU A 16 -5.27 -6.30 -10.06
C LEU A 16 -3.75 -6.08 -10.05
N GLY A 17 -3.00 -6.88 -10.82
CA GLY A 17 -1.56 -6.71 -10.98
C GLY A 17 -1.21 -5.38 -11.64
N SER A 18 -1.92 -5.00 -12.70
CA SER A 18 -1.76 -3.69 -13.34
C SER A 18 -2.14 -2.53 -12.43
N LEU A 19 -3.24 -2.66 -11.66
CA LEU A 19 -3.65 -1.64 -10.69
C LEU A 19 -2.57 -1.45 -9.60
N THR A 20 -2.14 -2.53 -8.97
CA THR A 20 -1.08 -2.50 -7.96
C THR A 20 0.19 -1.87 -8.51
N ASN A 21 0.64 -2.30 -9.70
CA ASN A 21 1.84 -1.74 -10.31
C ASN A 21 1.69 -0.24 -10.59
N ALA A 22 0.53 0.21 -11.07
CA ALA A 22 0.26 1.63 -11.28
C ALA A 22 0.34 2.42 -9.97
N VAL A 23 -0.22 1.89 -8.88
CA VAL A 23 -0.16 2.52 -7.55
C VAL A 23 1.28 2.61 -7.05
N VAL A 24 2.06 1.51 -7.13
CA VAL A 24 3.48 1.50 -6.74
C VAL A 24 4.26 2.59 -7.50
N GLN A 25 4.10 2.65 -8.83
CA GLN A 25 4.78 3.66 -9.65
C GLN A 25 4.34 5.09 -9.30
N ALA A 26 3.06 5.29 -9.01
CA ALA A 26 2.53 6.58 -8.61
C ALA A 26 3.11 7.04 -7.26
N VAL A 27 3.21 6.14 -6.28
CA VAL A 27 3.82 6.41 -4.96
C VAL A 27 5.30 6.75 -5.10
N VAL A 28 6.05 5.99 -5.89
CA VAL A 28 7.47 6.27 -6.18
C VAL A 28 7.62 7.66 -6.79
N ARG A 29 6.77 8.03 -7.75
CA ARG A 29 6.82 9.34 -8.40
C ARG A 29 6.47 10.48 -7.43
N ALA A 30 5.48 10.27 -6.56
CA ALA A 30 5.10 11.25 -5.55
C ALA A 30 6.26 11.53 -4.58
N GLU A 31 7.00 10.50 -4.16
CA GLU A 31 8.18 10.67 -3.31
C GLU A 31 9.31 11.40 -4.05
N GLN A 32 9.65 11.00 -5.27
CA GLN A 32 10.72 11.62 -6.08
C GLN A 32 10.47 13.10 -6.37
N THR A 33 9.20 13.49 -6.48
CA THR A 33 8.78 14.88 -6.69
C THR A 33 8.51 15.62 -5.37
N GLN A 34 8.67 14.94 -4.23
CA GLN A 34 8.37 15.44 -2.88
C GLN A 34 6.93 15.96 -2.76
N SER A 35 6.01 15.41 -3.55
CA SER A 35 4.61 15.82 -3.63
C SER A 35 3.78 15.02 -2.63
N LYS A 36 3.64 15.55 -1.41
CA LYS A 36 2.73 14.96 -0.40
C LYS A 36 1.27 14.98 -0.86
N GLU A 37 0.87 16.01 -1.61
CA GLU A 37 -0.49 16.13 -2.14
C GLU A 37 -0.84 14.97 -3.09
N ASP A 38 0.05 14.64 -4.03
CA ASP A 38 -0.16 13.49 -4.92
C ASP A 38 -0.24 12.17 -4.15
N ALA A 39 0.57 12.01 -3.11
CA ALA A 39 0.52 10.83 -2.26
C ALA A 39 -0.83 10.69 -1.53
N LEU A 40 -1.38 11.81 -1.03
CA LEU A 40 -2.69 11.84 -0.38
C LEU A 40 -3.83 11.56 -1.37
N LEU A 41 -3.73 12.05 -2.61
CA LEU A 41 -4.68 11.71 -3.67
C LEU A 41 -4.67 10.20 -3.98
N ILE A 42 -3.50 9.58 -4.07
CA ILE A 42 -3.38 8.13 -4.27
C ILE A 42 -4.06 7.36 -3.13
N ARG A 43 -3.81 7.76 -1.88
CA ARG A 43 -4.48 7.19 -0.70
C ARG A 43 -5.99 7.32 -0.80
N ASP A 44 -6.49 8.50 -1.16
CA ASP A 44 -7.94 8.75 -1.21
C ASP A 44 -8.61 7.87 -2.27
N GLU A 45 -7.97 7.63 -3.42
CA GLU A 45 -8.48 6.69 -4.42
C GLU A 45 -8.46 5.23 -3.90
N LEU A 46 -7.43 4.83 -3.15
CA LEU A 46 -7.39 3.50 -2.52
C LEU A 46 -8.54 3.31 -1.51
N HIS A 47 -8.82 4.32 -0.68
CA HIS A 47 -9.93 4.28 0.28
C HIS A 47 -11.32 4.26 -0.37
N ARG A 48 -11.44 4.60 -1.67
CA ARG A 48 -12.71 4.48 -2.41
C ARG A 48 -12.97 3.06 -2.92
N LEU A 49 -11.97 2.18 -2.90
CA LEU A 49 -12.17 0.79 -3.26
C LEU A 49 -13.03 0.10 -2.20
N PRO A 50 -13.84 -0.91 -2.59
CA PRO A 50 -14.46 -1.80 -1.63
C PRO A 50 -13.42 -2.41 -0.68
N ASP A 51 -13.75 -2.55 0.61
CA ASP A 51 -12.81 -2.97 1.67
C ASP A 51 -11.95 -4.19 1.30
N TYR A 52 -12.56 -5.20 0.66
CA TYR A 52 -11.85 -6.40 0.24
C TYR A 52 -10.80 -6.12 -0.85
N LEU A 53 -11.11 -5.26 -1.82
CA LEU A 53 -10.16 -4.85 -2.87
C LEU A 53 -9.10 -3.91 -2.33
N MET A 54 -9.49 -2.96 -1.48
CA MET A 54 -8.54 -2.06 -0.82
C MET A 54 -7.49 -2.87 -0.07
N THR A 55 -7.92 -3.89 0.70
CA THR A 55 -7.02 -4.76 1.45
C THR A 55 -6.07 -5.54 0.54
N GLU A 56 -6.58 -6.16 -0.53
CA GLU A 56 -5.73 -6.90 -1.47
C GLU A 56 -4.72 -5.99 -2.17
N VAL A 57 -5.17 -4.85 -2.71
CA VAL A 57 -4.30 -3.89 -3.39
C VAL A 57 -3.25 -3.33 -2.44
N LEU A 58 -3.62 -2.98 -1.20
CA LEU A 58 -2.69 -2.44 -0.22
C LEU A 58 -1.60 -3.47 0.14
N ASN A 59 -1.96 -4.74 0.31
CA ASN A 59 -0.98 -5.80 0.57
C ASN A 59 0.04 -5.92 -0.57
N ASP A 60 -0.43 -5.94 -1.81
CA ASP A 60 0.46 -6.06 -2.97
C ASP A 60 1.30 -4.78 -3.16
N VAL A 61 0.75 -3.59 -2.86
CA VAL A 61 1.47 -2.32 -2.87
C VAL A 61 2.57 -2.32 -1.82
N ILE A 62 2.31 -2.79 -0.60
CA ILE A 62 3.33 -2.95 0.45
C ILE A 62 4.47 -3.84 -0.06
N ILE A 63 4.16 -5.01 -0.61
CA ILE A 63 5.17 -5.92 -1.16
C ILE A 63 5.95 -5.25 -2.29
N GLY A 64 5.27 -4.51 -3.17
CA GLY A 64 5.90 -3.78 -4.27
C GLY A 64 6.84 -2.68 -3.78
N LEU A 65 6.39 -1.85 -2.84
CA LEU A 65 7.18 -0.75 -2.29
C LEU A 65 8.37 -1.24 -1.49
N VAL A 66 8.23 -2.29 -0.66
CA VAL A 66 9.35 -2.88 0.08
C VAL A 66 10.47 -3.35 -0.85
N LYS A 67 10.13 -3.91 -2.01
CA LYS A 67 11.13 -4.33 -3.02
C LYS A 67 11.83 -3.16 -3.70
N VAL A 68 11.16 -2.01 -3.80
CA VAL A 68 11.73 -0.79 -4.39
C VAL A 68 12.60 -0.07 -3.38
N ASP A 69 12.02 0.32 -2.25
CA ASP A 69 12.69 0.93 -1.12
C ASP A 69 11.85 0.69 0.14
N PRO A 70 12.38 -0.04 1.14
CA PRO A 70 11.68 -0.28 2.39
C PRO A 70 11.30 1.01 3.16
N ASN A 71 12.09 2.08 3.05
CA ASN A 71 11.76 3.37 3.67
C ASN A 71 10.61 4.08 2.96
N LEU A 72 10.53 3.97 1.62
CA LEU A 72 9.39 4.46 0.85
C LEU A 72 8.10 3.76 1.28
N CYS A 73 8.14 2.44 1.48
CA CYS A 73 7.00 1.71 2.00
C CYS A 73 6.57 2.24 3.38
N ARG A 74 7.53 2.42 4.29
CA ARG A 74 7.24 2.96 5.63
C ARG A 74 6.57 4.32 5.56
N TRP A 75 7.15 5.24 4.79
CA TRP A 75 6.61 6.58 4.58
C TRP A 75 5.18 6.53 4.05
N PHE A 76 4.95 5.78 2.97
CA PHE A 76 3.62 5.71 2.35
C PHE A 76 2.58 5.14 3.31
N ILE A 77 2.89 4.07 4.06
CA ILE A 77 1.89 3.47 4.96
C ILE A 77 1.62 4.36 6.18
N LEU A 78 2.65 4.88 6.83
CA LEU A 78 2.49 5.56 8.12
C LEU A 78 2.20 7.05 8.00
N ASP A 79 2.83 7.72 7.04
CA ASP A 79 2.77 9.17 6.92
C ASP A 79 1.74 9.64 5.89
N VAL A 80 1.28 8.72 5.03
CA VAL A 80 0.24 8.99 4.03
C VAL A 80 -1.01 8.17 4.33
N PHE A 81 -0.96 6.84 4.20
CA PHE A 81 -2.15 5.99 4.26
C PHE A 81 -2.85 6.06 5.62
N LEU A 82 -2.09 5.92 6.71
CA LEU A 82 -2.58 6.00 8.09
C LEU A 82 -2.50 7.41 8.69
N GLN A 83 -2.37 8.46 7.88
CA GLN A 83 -2.21 9.82 8.38
C GLN A 83 -3.31 10.22 9.39
N ASP A 84 -4.55 9.80 9.10
CA ASP A 84 -5.74 10.20 9.86
C ASP A 84 -6.21 9.08 10.82
N ALA A 85 -5.39 8.04 11.01
CA ALA A 85 -5.68 6.95 11.95
C ALA A 85 -5.38 7.37 13.40
N GLU A 86 -6.08 6.72 14.35
CA GLU A 86 -5.83 6.92 15.78
C GLU A 86 -4.35 6.62 16.13
N PRO A 87 -3.74 7.39 17.05
CA PRO A 87 -2.31 7.26 17.38
C PRO A 87 -1.91 5.85 17.80
N GLU A 88 -2.74 5.16 18.57
CA GLU A 88 -2.48 3.80 19.05
C GLU A 88 -2.43 2.80 17.88
N GLY A 89 -3.37 2.91 16.94
CA GLY A 89 -3.41 2.05 15.75
C GLY A 89 -2.23 2.30 14.81
N ARG A 90 -1.85 3.57 14.63
CA ARG A 90 -0.67 3.93 13.83
C ARG A 90 0.63 3.43 14.48
N ALA A 91 0.73 3.46 15.82
CA ALA A 91 1.90 2.99 16.54
C ALA A 91 2.13 1.47 16.39
N ASP A 92 1.06 0.66 16.49
CA ASP A 92 1.13 -0.80 16.27
C ASP A 92 1.65 -1.14 14.86
N VAL A 93 1.10 -0.48 13.83
CA VAL A 93 1.56 -0.70 12.45
C VAL A 93 3.00 -0.21 12.26
N ALA A 94 3.38 0.91 12.89
CA ALA A 94 4.73 1.43 12.82
C ALA A 94 5.78 0.48 13.41
N GLU A 95 5.46 -0.18 14.53
CA GLU A 95 6.31 -1.20 15.14
C GLU A 95 6.49 -2.40 14.20
N ARG A 96 5.38 -2.92 13.66
CA ARG A 96 5.41 -4.07 12.74
C ARG A 96 6.21 -3.79 11.47
N ILE A 97 6.07 -2.59 10.89
CA ILE A 97 6.89 -2.18 9.74
C ILE A 97 8.36 -2.09 10.14
N ASN A 98 8.69 -1.48 11.28
CA ASN A 98 10.08 -1.37 11.72
C ASN A 98 10.76 -2.72 11.93
N LEU A 99 10.05 -3.71 12.48
CA LEU A 99 10.55 -5.08 12.61
C LEU A 99 10.84 -5.70 11.23
N LEU A 100 9.91 -5.56 10.28
CA LEU A 100 10.11 -6.02 8.91
C LEU A 100 11.35 -5.37 8.27
N LEU A 101 11.54 -4.06 8.46
CA LEU A 101 12.69 -3.33 7.92
C LEU A 101 14.01 -3.83 8.52
N ALA A 102 14.04 -4.07 9.84
CA ALA A 102 15.21 -4.57 10.53
C ALA A 102 15.62 -5.98 10.05
N ASP A 103 14.64 -6.86 9.84
CA ASP A 103 14.87 -8.21 9.31
C ASP A 103 15.45 -8.17 7.89
N LEU A 104 14.92 -7.28 7.04
CA LEU A 104 15.39 -7.10 5.66
C LEU A 104 16.82 -6.53 5.57
N GLN A 105 17.23 -5.69 6.52
CA GLN A 105 18.59 -5.14 6.59
C GLN A 105 19.61 -6.11 7.18
N SER A 106 19.15 -7.13 7.90
CA SER A 106 20.00 -8.13 8.57
C SER A 106 20.27 -9.37 7.71
N SER A 107 19.67 -9.44 6.52
CA SER A 107 19.76 -10.54 5.55
C SER A 107 20.71 -10.21 4.39
#